data_AF-A0A8D8FYD7-F1
#
_entry.id   AF-A0A8D8FYD7-F1
#
_cell.length_a   1.000
_cell.length_b   1.000
_cell.length_c   1.000
_cell.angle_alpha   90.00
_cell.angle_beta   90.00
_cell.angle_gamma   90.00
#
_symmetry.space_group_name_H-M   'P 1'
#
loop_
_entity.id
_entity.type
_entity.pdbx_description
1 polymer ?
#
loop_
_entity_poly.entity_id
_entity_poly.type
_entity_poly.pdbx_seq_one_letter_code
_entity_poly.pdbx_strand_id
1 'polypeptide(L)'
;MIDFDKPEPPSFDMRRSQVEHSVEFNPTKRNSNLLHAASGIWNEQKKVFSREYSHKDFCLAHLFTDLKFEGGILGLAYVGSPRRNSVGGICTPEYFKNGYTLYLNSGLSSSRNHYGQ
;
A
#
# COMPACT_ATOMS: atom_id res chain seq x y z
N MET A 1 -11.25 -9.96 -19.15
CA MET A 1 -11.85 -11.23 -18.69
C MET A 1 -10.67 -12.13 -18.38
N ILE A 2 -10.48 -12.49 -17.11
CA ILE A 2 -9.43 -13.45 -16.72
C ILE A 2 -9.98 -14.80 -17.11
N ASP A 3 -9.35 -15.49 -18.06
CA ASP A 3 -9.79 -16.83 -18.48
C ASP A 3 -8.88 -17.92 -17.90
N PHE A 4 -9.53 -18.99 -17.46
CA PHE A 4 -9.10 -20.01 -16.52
C PHE A 4 -8.59 -21.27 -17.24
N ASP A 5 -7.57 -21.18 -18.09
CA ASP A 5 -6.83 -22.38 -18.48
C ASP A 5 -5.96 -22.83 -17.30
N LYS A 6 -6.60 -23.61 -16.41
CA LYS A 6 -6.21 -23.86 -15.01
C LYS A 6 -5.18 -24.98 -14.85
N PRO A 7 -4.05 -24.68 -14.19
CA PRO A 7 -3.45 -25.56 -13.20
C PRO A 7 -3.42 -24.85 -11.83
N GLU A 8 -4.09 -25.43 -10.84
CA GLU A 8 -4.25 -24.92 -9.45
C GLU A 8 -4.88 -23.52 -9.27
N PRO A 9 -5.66 -23.28 -8.19
CA PRO A 9 -6.07 -21.92 -7.85
C PRO A 9 -4.82 -21.06 -7.55
N PRO A 10 -4.80 -19.77 -7.91
CA PRO A 10 -3.70 -18.90 -7.53
C PRO A 10 -3.58 -18.88 -5.99
N SER A 11 -2.46 -19.41 -5.49
CA SER A 11 -2.14 -19.40 -4.06
C SER A 11 -1.27 -18.19 -3.74
N PHE A 12 -1.56 -17.51 -2.63
CA PHE A 12 -0.66 -16.53 -2.04
C PHE A 12 0.13 -17.18 -0.92
N ASP A 13 1.46 -17.03 -0.96
CA ASP A 13 2.37 -17.50 0.07
C ASP A 13 3.09 -16.31 0.71
N MET A 14 2.99 -16.18 2.03
CA MET A 14 3.60 -15.07 2.77
C MET A 14 5.09 -15.36 2.96
N ARG A 15 5.92 -14.79 2.08
CA ARG A 15 7.37 -15.01 2.10
C ARG A 15 8.10 -14.27 3.24
N ARG A 16 7.56 -13.14 3.69
CA ARG A 16 8.15 -12.33 4.76
C ARG A 16 7.05 -11.60 5.53
N SER A 17 7.19 -11.54 6.85
CA SER A 17 6.38 -10.72 7.74
C SER A 17 7.29 -9.85 8.60
N GLN A 18 6.93 -8.59 8.75
CA GLN A 18 7.60 -7.63 9.64
C GLN A 18 6.51 -6.93 10.44
N VAL A 19 6.61 -7.03 11.77
CA VAL A 19 5.66 -6.42 12.69
C VAL A 19 6.38 -5.30 13.41
N GLU A 20 5.94 -4.07 13.19
CA GLU A 20 6.41 -2.90 13.92
C GLU A 20 5.43 -2.62 15.06
N HIS A 21 5.90 -2.77 16.31
CA HIS A 21 5.15 -2.32 17.48
C HIS A 21 5.32 -0.81 17.61
N SER A 22 4.20 -0.08 17.51
CA SER A 22 4.15 1.38 17.59
C SER A 22 4.79 2.10 16.40
N VAL A 23 4.10 2.12 15.25
CA VAL A 23 4.32 3.22 14.29
C VAL A 23 3.68 4.46 14.88
N GLU A 24 4.32 5.04 15.88
CA GLU A 24 4.04 6.41 16.27
C GLU A 24 4.50 7.27 15.09
N PHE A 25 3.54 7.65 14.23
CA PHE A 25 3.81 8.62 13.17
C PHE A 25 4.19 9.92 13.86
N ASN A 26 5.47 10.11 14.17
CA ASN A 26 5.93 11.19 15.04
C ASN A 26 5.66 12.53 14.33
N PRO A 27 4.60 13.27 14.70
CA PRO A 27 4.16 14.45 13.98
C PRO A 27 4.97 15.69 14.38
N THR A 28 6.00 15.54 15.22
CA THR A 28 6.86 16.62 15.72
C THR A 28 7.66 17.37 14.64
N LYS A 29 7.55 16.98 13.37
CA LYS A 29 7.88 17.85 12.22
C LYS A 29 6.65 18.19 11.39
N ARG A 30 5.64 18.87 11.96
CA ARG A 30 4.91 19.98 11.33
C ARG A 30 3.79 20.52 12.23
N ASN A 31 4.06 21.68 12.80
CA ASN A 31 3.23 22.88 12.91
C ASN A 31 1.71 22.68 13.12
N SER A 32 1.25 23.22 14.25
CA SER A 32 -0.08 23.22 14.86
C SER A 32 -1.27 23.71 14.01
N ASN A 33 -1.66 22.99 12.97
CA ASN A 33 -2.96 23.18 12.27
C ASN A 33 -3.65 21.83 11.96
N LEU A 34 -3.65 20.92 12.94
CA LEU A 34 -3.90 19.48 12.80
C LEU A 34 -5.36 19.03 12.92
N LEU A 35 -6.34 19.88 12.58
CA LEU A 35 -7.74 19.45 12.47
C LEU A 35 -8.24 19.35 11.01
N HIS A 36 -7.41 19.72 10.03
CA HIS A 36 -7.74 19.63 8.59
C HIS A 36 -6.81 18.67 7.80
N ALA A 37 -5.92 17.94 8.49
CA ALA A 37 -4.84 17.17 7.86
C ALA A 37 -5.04 15.65 7.84
N ALA A 38 -6.15 15.12 8.35
CA ALA A 38 -6.40 13.68 8.30
C ALA A 38 -6.72 13.21 6.87
N SER A 39 -7.30 14.06 6.01
CA SER A 39 -7.69 13.78 4.61
C SER A 39 -6.58 13.35 3.63
N GLY A 40 -5.31 13.33 4.04
CA GLY A 40 -4.17 13.00 3.17
C GLY A 40 -3.15 12.01 3.75
N ILE A 41 -3.29 11.62 5.02
CA ILE A 41 -2.25 10.83 5.71
C ILE A 41 -2.11 9.43 5.09
N TRP A 42 -3.21 8.78 4.72
CA TRP A 42 -3.18 7.43 4.13
C TRP A 42 -2.55 7.40 2.74
N ASN A 43 -2.73 8.46 1.93
CA ASN A 43 -2.12 8.56 0.61
C ASN A 43 -0.60 8.71 0.75
N GLU A 44 -0.15 9.53 1.70
CA GLU A 44 1.26 9.69 2.00
C GLU A 44 1.86 8.43 2.63
N GLN A 45 1.14 7.75 3.52
CA GLN A 45 1.58 6.48 4.11
C GLN A 45 1.77 5.39 3.05
N LYS A 46 0.82 5.26 2.11
CA LYS A 46 0.98 4.36 0.95
C LYS A 46 2.24 4.69 0.18
N LYS A 47 2.44 5.98 -0.12
CA LYS A 47 3.56 6.45 -0.93
C LYS A 47 4.90 6.21 -0.24
N VAL A 48 4.98 6.43 1.07
CA VAL A 48 6.16 6.13 1.88
C VAL A 48 6.44 4.63 1.88
N PHE A 49 5.43 3.79 2.13
CA PHE A 49 5.56 2.34 2.08
C PHE A 49 6.03 1.85 0.71
N SER A 50 5.52 2.46 -0.37
CA SER A 50 5.89 2.10 -1.75
C SER A 50 7.34 2.42 -2.13
N ARG A 51 8.13 3.07 -1.28
CA ARG A 51 9.54 3.39 -1.55
C ARG A 51 10.51 2.34 -1.00
N GLU A 52 10.00 1.37 -0.27
CA GLU A 52 10.82 0.34 0.36
C GLU A 52 11.47 -0.57 -0.68
N TYR A 53 12.80 -0.65 -0.68
CA TYR A 53 13.59 -1.35 -1.70
C TYR A 53 13.32 -2.86 -1.72
N SER A 54 13.02 -3.45 -0.57
CA SER A 54 12.74 -4.88 -0.46
C SER A 54 11.49 -5.33 -1.21
N HIS A 55 10.59 -4.42 -1.61
CA HIS A 55 9.40 -4.77 -2.37
C HIS A 55 9.70 -5.31 -3.76
N LYS A 56 10.88 -5.06 -4.33
CA LYS A 56 11.31 -5.62 -5.62
C LYS A 56 11.40 -7.15 -5.61
N ASP A 57 11.63 -7.74 -4.43
CA ASP A 57 11.90 -9.19 -4.29
C ASP A 57 10.60 -10.01 -4.14
N PHE A 58 9.43 -9.34 -4.12
CA PHE A 58 8.12 -9.96 -3.92
C PHE A 58 7.14 -9.56 -5.02
N CYS A 59 6.19 -10.44 -5.33
CA CYS A 59 5.12 -10.09 -6.28
C CYS A 59 4.14 -9.05 -5.68
N LEU A 60 3.96 -9.04 -4.37
CA LEU A 60 3.10 -8.09 -3.69
C LEU A 60 3.64 -7.81 -2.29
N ALA A 61 3.64 -6.53 -1.90
CA ALA A 61 3.91 -6.08 -0.55
C ALA A 61 2.65 -5.42 0.03
N HIS A 62 2.27 -5.78 1.25
CA HIS A 62 1.03 -5.28 1.86
C HIS A 62 1.27 -4.82 3.29
N LEU A 63 0.79 -3.61 3.59
CA LEU A 63 0.86 -3.02 4.93
C LEU A 63 -0.49 -3.16 5.63
N PHE A 64 -0.50 -3.75 6.82
CA PHE A 64 -1.64 -3.75 7.71
C PHE A 64 -1.46 -2.69 8.80
N THR A 65 -2.50 -1.91 9.07
CA THR A 65 -2.49 -0.84 10.07
C THR A 65 -3.83 -0.79 10.82
N ASP A 66 -3.87 -0.11 11.96
CA ASP A 66 -5.09 0.15 12.74
C ASP A 66 -5.55 1.61 12.60
N LEU A 67 -5.01 2.36 11.64
CA LEU A 67 -5.32 3.78 11.44
C LEU A 67 -6.69 3.96 10.77
N LYS A 68 -7.53 4.83 11.31
CA LYS A 68 -8.82 5.17 10.69
C LYS A 68 -8.58 6.09 9.48
N PHE A 69 -9.12 5.72 8.32
CA PHE A 69 -9.14 6.61 7.15
C PHE A 69 -10.47 7.35 7.07
N GLU A 70 -10.44 8.62 6.65
CA GLU A 70 -11.69 9.35 6.44
C GLU A 70 -12.40 8.85 5.18
N GLY A 71 -13.69 9.13 5.10
CA GLY A 71 -14.52 8.67 3.97
C GLY A 71 -14.84 7.17 4.01
N GLY A 72 -14.57 6.49 5.13
CA GLY A 72 -14.89 5.07 5.31
C GLY A 72 -14.03 4.12 4.47
N ILE A 73 -12.88 4.60 4.00
CA ILE A 73 -11.90 3.81 3.25
C ILE A 73 -11.26 2.79 4.21
N LEU A 74 -11.10 1.54 3.75
CA LEU A 74 -10.41 0.48 4.50
C LEU A 74 -9.04 0.15 3.93
N GLY A 75 -8.66 0.70 2.79
CA GLY A 75 -7.38 0.40 2.18
C GLY A 75 -7.20 1.01 0.80
N LEU A 76 -5.97 0.97 0.32
CA LEU A 76 -5.57 1.49 -0.99
C LEU A 76 -4.51 0.57 -1.61
N ALA A 77 -4.66 0.31 -2.91
CA ALA A 77 -3.71 -0.46 -3.70
C ALA A 77 -3.48 0.23 -5.05
N TYR A 78 -2.37 -0.05 -5.73
CA TYR A 78 -2.23 0.32 -7.13
C TYR A 78 -2.92 -0.73 -7.99
N VAL A 79 -3.70 -0.26 -8.96
CA VAL A 79 -4.49 -1.14 -9.83
C VAL A 79 -3.64 -1.52 -11.04
N GLY A 80 -3.47 -2.82 -11.26
CA GLY A 80 -2.81 -3.32 -12.46
C GLY A 80 -3.73 -3.31 -13.68
N SER A 81 -3.13 -3.37 -14.86
CA SER A 81 -3.86 -3.42 -16.12
C SER A 81 -3.29 -4.52 -17.02
N PRO A 82 -4.14 -5.19 -17.82
CA PRO A 82 -3.68 -6.19 -18.78
C PRO A 82 -2.95 -5.56 -19.97
N ARG A 83 -2.91 -4.22 -20.08
CA ARG A 83 -2.20 -3.53 -21.15
C ARG A 83 -0.70 -3.66 -20.96
N ARG A 84 0.00 -3.94 -22.06
CA ARG A 84 1.47 -3.92 -22.11
C ARG A 84 1.97 -2.55 -21.65
N ASN A 85 3.01 -2.54 -20.80
CA ASN A 85 3.64 -1.35 -20.22
C ASN A 85 2.77 -0.52 -19.25
N SER A 86 1.64 -1.07 -18.79
CA SER A 86 0.95 -0.48 -17.63
C SER A 86 1.69 -0.82 -16.34
N VAL A 87 1.68 0.11 -15.39
CA VAL A 87 2.35 -0.04 -14.09
C VAL A 87 1.32 -0.06 -12.97
N GLY A 88 1.49 -0.96 -12.01
CA GLY A 88 0.63 -1.10 -10.84
C GLY A 88 0.12 -2.54 -10.66
N GLY A 89 -0.15 -2.91 -9.41
CA GLY A 89 -0.64 -4.24 -9.08
C GLY A 89 0.47 -5.28 -8.98
N ILE A 90 0.06 -6.56 -8.98
CA ILE A 90 0.95 -7.69 -8.72
C ILE A 90 2.12 -7.75 -9.70
N CYS A 91 3.32 -8.07 -9.19
CA CYS A 91 4.55 -8.30 -9.94
C CYS A 91 4.95 -7.14 -10.86
N THR A 92 4.53 -5.90 -10.55
CA THR A 92 4.96 -4.71 -11.31
C THR A 92 6.43 -4.41 -11.05
N PRO A 93 7.24 -4.13 -12.10
CA PRO A 93 8.63 -3.68 -11.92
C PRO A 93 8.72 -2.30 -11.26
N GLU A 94 9.93 -1.90 -10.92
CA GLU A 94 10.21 -0.59 -10.36
C GLU A 94 9.77 0.56 -11.28
N TYR A 95 9.16 1.58 -10.68
CA TYR A 95 8.63 2.74 -11.37
C TYR A 95 9.36 4.00 -10.92
N PHE A 96 10.11 4.61 -11.83
CA PHE A 96 10.84 5.84 -11.56
C PHE A 96 9.97 7.06 -11.83
N LYS A 97 9.74 7.89 -10.82
CA LYS A 97 9.00 9.15 -10.95
C LYS A 97 9.60 10.24 -10.05
N ASN A 98 9.83 11.41 -10.65
CA ASN A 98 10.28 12.62 -9.95
C ASN A 98 11.54 12.41 -9.07
N GLY A 99 12.51 11.64 -9.57
CA GLY A 99 13.78 11.41 -8.88
C GLY A 99 13.76 10.34 -7.78
N TYR A 100 12.66 9.60 -7.62
CA TYR A 100 12.56 8.47 -6.69
C TYR A 100 11.99 7.23 -7.36
N THR A 101 12.40 6.07 -6.87
CA THR A 101 11.85 4.76 -7.23
C THR A 101 10.62 4.46 -6.38
N LEU A 102 9.57 3.98 -7.03
CA LEU A 102 8.33 3.49 -6.42
C LEU A 102 8.10 2.05 -6.84
N TYR A 103 7.72 1.23 -5.87
CA TYR A 103 7.32 -0.16 -6.04
C TYR A 103 5.79 -0.21 -5.99
N LEU A 104 5.17 -0.24 -7.17
CA LEU A 104 3.71 -0.16 -7.34
C LEU A 104 3.01 -1.52 -7.18
N ASN A 105 3.75 -2.54 -6.75
CA ASN A 105 3.25 -3.81 -6.22
C ASN A 105 2.89 -3.71 -4.73
N SER A 106 2.58 -2.51 -4.24
CA SER A 106 2.29 -2.23 -2.84
C SER A 106 0.81 -1.92 -2.59
N GLY A 107 0.32 -2.35 -1.44
CA GLY A 107 -1.02 -2.05 -0.93
C GLY A 107 -1.01 -1.79 0.58
N LEU A 108 -2.08 -1.18 1.07
CA LEU A 108 -2.32 -1.03 2.51
C LEU A 108 -3.78 -1.29 2.85
N SER A 109 -4.01 -1.83 4.04
CA SER A 109 -5.33 -2.04 4.62
C SER A 109 -5.36 -1.63 6.09
N SER A 110 -6.46 -1.03 6.51
CA SER A 110 -6.76 -0.74 7.90
C SER A 110 -7.78 -1.72 8.46
N SER A 111 -7.57 -2.15 9.70
CA SER A 111 -8.57 -2.91 10.45
C SER A 111 -9.66 -2.02 11.07
N ARG A 112 -9.44 -0.71 11.24
CA ARG A 112 -10.42 0.21 11.83
C ARG A 112 -11.38 0.75 10.77
N ASN A 113 -12.66 0.44 10.93
CA ASN A 113 -13.72 0.94 10.06
C ASN A 113 -14.20 2.36 10.45
N HIS A 114 -15.16 2.92 9.69
CA HIS A 114 -15.76 4.23 10.00
C HIS A 114 -16.39 4.29 11.40
N TYR A 115 -16.82 3.15 11.93
CA TYR A 115 -17.39 2.99 13.28
C TYR A 115 -16.34 2.87 14.40
N GLY A 116 -15.04 2.80 14.06
CA GLY A 116 -13.95 2.72 15.04
C GLY A 116 -13.83 1.35 15.74
N GLN A 117 -14.44 0.31 15.16
CA GLN A 117 -14.33 -1.08 15.62
C GLN A 117 -13.18 -1.78 14.90
#